data_AF-A0A0B2UIJ4-F1
#
_entry.id   AF-A0A0B2UIJ4-F1
#
_cell.length_a   1.000
_cell.length_b   1.000
_cell.length_c   1.000
_cell.angle_alpha   90.00
_cell.angle_beta   90.00
_cell.angle_gamma   90.00
#
_symmetry.space_group_name_H-M   'P 1'
#
loop_
_entity.id
_entity.type
_entity.pdbx_description
1 polymer ?
#
loop_
_entity_poly.entity_id
_entity_poly.type
_entity_poly.pdbx_seq_one_letter_code
_entity_poly.pdbx_strand_id
1 'polypeptide(L)'
;MSSRFEPEYEAYFKRDVVPTDYNDEVNDYPVYDEIDMKDFEYSSANRTFYYPCPCGDRFEISLDDLRNGEIIARCPSCSLLIRIVYESDDLQAYE
;
A
#
# COMPACT_ATOMS: atom_id res chain seq x y z
N MET A 1 25.79 37.13 25.57
CA MET A 1 24.87 37.37 24.45
C MET A 1 24.89 36.14 23.56
N SER A 2 23.70 35.58 23.31
CA SER A 2 23.35 34.51 22.38
C SER A 2 24.09 33.17 22.47
N SER A 3 23.56 32.27 23.30
CA SER A 3 23.72 30.83 23.16
C SER A 3 23.13 30.39 21.82
N ARG A 4 23.98 30.09 20.85
CA ARG A 4 23.59 29.34 19.66
C ARG A 4 23.52 27.87 20.04
N PHE A 5 22.38 27.49 20.61
CA PHE A 5 22.04 26.10 20.88
C PHE A 5 21.57 25.51 19.54
N GLU A 6 22.48 24.91 18.79
CA GLU A 6 22.11 24.01 17.68
C GLU A 6 21.95 22.62 18.29
N PRO A 7 20.73 22.14 18.58
CA PRO A 7 20.57 20.74 18.93
C PRO A 7 20.83 19.91 17.67
N GLU A 8 21.94 19.18 17.67
CA GLU A 8 22.29 18.25 16.61
C GLU A 8 21.32 17.07 16.61
N TYR A 9 20.86 16.75 15.41
CA TYR A 9 19.88 15.72 15.04
C TYR A 9 20.21 14.30 15.57
N GLU A 10 21.38 14.09 16.18
CA GLU A 10 21.89 12.82 16.68
C GLU A 10 21.11 12.24 17.87
N ALA A 11 20.32 13.04 18.59
CA ALA A 11 19.50 12.54 19.70
C ALA A 11 18.34 11.65 19.24
N TYR A 12 17.94 11.72 17.97
CA TYR A 12 16.91 10.85 17.41
C TYR A 12 17.42 9.43 17.14
N PHE A 13 18.73 9.26 16.92
CA PHE A 13 19.35 7.98 16.58
C PHE A 13 19.77 7.12 17.78
N LYS A 14 19.74 7.67 19.00
CA LYS A 14 20.16 7.00 20.24
C LYS A 14 19.01 6.63 21.16
N ARG A 15 17.78 6.55 20.64
CA ARG A 15 16.72 5.85 21.38
C ARG A 15 16.87 4.37 21.12
N ASP A 16 17.59 3.72 22.02
CA ASP A 16 17.57 2.28 22.25
C ASP A 16 16.12 1.83 22.52
N VAL A 17 15.39 1.48 21.45
CA VAL A 17 14.17 0.68 21.53
C VAL A 17 14.57 -0.72 21.08
N VAL A 18 14.83 -1.59 22.06
CA VAL A 18 14.98 -3.03 21.83
C VAL A 18 13.66 -3.77 22.09
N PRO A 19 13.44 -4.88 21.37
CA PRO A 19 12.16 -5.31 20.81
C PRO A 19 11.33 -6.14 21.79
N THR A 20 10.01 -6.02 21.71
CA THR A 20 9.08 -6.94 22.38
C THR A 20 8.17 -7.58 21.33
N ASP A 21 8.35 -8.89 21.13
CA ASP A 21 7.46 -9.85 20.46
C ASP A 21 6.66 -9.34 19.25
N TYR A 22 7.29 -9.30 18.08
CA TYR A 22 6.56 -9.38 16.81
C TYR A 22 7.34 -10.32 15.88
N ASN A 23 6.71 -11.45 15.54
CA ASN A 23 7.29 -12.56 14.81
C ASN A 23 7.86 -12.12 13.44
N ASP A 24 8.99 -12.76 13.08
CA ASP A 24 9.43 -13.18 11.74
C ASP A 24 8.61 -12.71 10.51
N GLU A 25 9.34 -12.15 9.52
CA GLU A 25 9.00 -12.16 8.07
C GLU A 25 7.86 -11.28 7.52
N VAL A 26 7.54 -10.13 8.12
CA VAL A 26 6.35 -9.35 7.69
C VAL A 26 6.69 -8.25 6.68
N ASN A 27 6.06 -8.31 5.51
CA ASN A 27 5.99 -7.26 4.49
C ASN A 27 5.33 -6.00 5.11
N ASP A 28 6.13 -5.14 5.76
CA ASP A 28 5.72 -3.98 6.59
C ASP A 28 5.27 -2.78 5.73
N TYR A 29 4.31 -2.99 4.83
CA TYR A 29 3.59 -1.86 4.27
C TYR A 29 2.29 -1.69 5.06
N PRO A 30 2.02 -0.51 5.66
CA PRO A 30 0.76 -0.25 6.33
C PRO A 30 -0.35 -0.19 5.28
N VAL A 31 -1.00 -1.33 5.05
CA VAL A 31 -2.19 -1.45 4.21
C VAL A 31 -3.42 -1.12 5.05
N TYR A 32 -4.33 -0.36 4.46
CA TYR A 32 -5.58 0.04 5.07
C TYR A 32 -6.54 -1.14 5.18
N ASP A 33 -6.64 -1.95 4.12
CA ASP A 33 -7.49 -3.13 4.08
C ASP A 33 -7.01 -4.15 3.05
N GLU A 34 -7.50 -5.38 3.15
CA GLU A 34 -7.29 -6.47 2.18
C GLU A 34 -8.62 -6.79 1.49
N ILE A 35 -8.70 -6.56 0.19
CA ILE A 35 -9.93 -6.66 -0.59
C ILE A 35 -9.72 -7.69 -1.71
N ASP A 36 -10.72 -8.53 -1.94
CA ASP A 36 -10.71 -9.50 -3.04
C ASP A 36 -10.85 -8.76 -4.38
N MET A 37 -10.11 -9.18 -5.40
CA MET A 37 -10.20 -8.56 -6.73
C MET A 37 -11.61 -8.62 -7.34
N LYS A 38 -12.47 -9.55 -6.90
CA LYS A 38 -13.87 -9.66 -7.34
C LYS A 38 -14.73 -8.45 -6.93
N ASP A 39 -14.34 -7.73 -5.89
CA ASP A 39 -15.01 -6.50 -5.44
C ASP A 39 -14.55 -5.24 -6.21
N PHE A 40 -13.54 -5.36 -7.07
CA PHE A 40 -13.07 -4.25 -7.89
C PHE A 40 -13.89 -4.10 -9.17
N GLU A 41 -14.07 -2.86 -9.61
CA GLU A 41 -14.63 -2.54 -10.91
C GLU A 41 -13.53 -2.57 -11.98
N TYR A 42 -13.62 -3.52 -12.92
CA TYR A 42 -12.67 -3.63 -14.03
C TYR A 42 -13.05 -2.74 -15.21
N SER A 43 -12.12 -1.92 -15.67
CA SER A 43 -12.25 -1.11 -16.88
C SER A 43 -11.49 -1.73 -18.05
N SER A 44 -12.20 -2.28 -19.03
CA SER A 44 -11.60 -2.88 -20.23
C SER A 44 -10.87 -1.88 -21.14
N ALA A 45 -11.22 -0.60 -21.06
CA ALA A 45 -10.58 0.46 -21.84
C ALA A 45 -9.13 0.75 -21.40
N ASN A 46 -8.90 0.75 -20.08
CA ASN A 46 -7.58 1.04 -19.49
C ASN A 46 -6.88 -0.21 -18.94
N ARG A 47 -7.59 -1.35 -18.86
CA ARG A 47 -7.14 -2.59 -18.21
C ARG A 47 -6.74 -2.32 -16.75
N THR A 48 -7.58 -1.58 -16.05
CA THR A 48 -7.33 -1.10 -14.68
C THR A 48 -8.51 -1.47 -13.80
N PHE A 49 -8.21 -1.93 -12.60
CA PHE A 49 -9.17 -2.22 -11.55
C PHE A 49 -9.34 -1.02 -10.64
N TYR A 50 -10.59 -0.70 -10.30
CA TYR A 50 -10.94 0.44 -9.47
C TYR A 50 -11.73 0.01 -8.23
N TYR A 51 -11.45 0.65 -7.10
CA TYR A 51 -12.20 0.43 -5.85
C TYR A 51 -12.51 1.75 -5.13
N PRO A 52 -13.72 1.97 -4.62
CA PRO A 52 -14.09 3.23 -3.97
C PRO A 52 -13.27 3.46 -2.69
N CYS A 53 -12.60 4.61 -2.61
CA CYS A 53 -11.84 4.99 -1.43
C CYS A 53 -12.68 5.88 -0.49
N PRO A 54 -12.59 5.71 0.84
CA PRO A 54 -13.31 6.55 1.80
C PRO A 54 -12.95 8.05 1.74
N CYS A 55 -11.87 8.44 1.05
CA CYS A 55 -11.52 9.85 0.84
C CYS A 55 -12.40 10.56 -0.22
N GLY A 56 -13.15 9.81 -1.03
CA GLY A 56 -13.98 10.33 -2.13
C GLY A 56 -13.43 10.05 -3.54
N ASP A 57 -12.21 9.55 -3.67
CA ASP A 57 -11.62 9.07 -4.92
C ASP A 57 -11.70 7.53 -5.03
N ARG A 58 -10.94 6.94 -5.96
CA ARG A 58 -10.85 5.49 -6.14
C ARG A 58 -9.40 5.03 -6.15
N PHE A 59 -9.16 3.86 -5.56
CA PHE A 59 -7.92 3.14 -5.76
C PHE A 59 -7.85 2.65 -7.20
N GLU A 60 -6.64 2.60 -7.75
CA GLU A 60 -6.37 2.07 -9.08
C GLU A 60 -5.16 1.15 -9.09
N ILE A 61 -5.27 0.06 -9.85
CA ILE A 61 -4.15 -0.84 -10.18
C ILE A 61 -4.33 -1.39 -11.59
N SER A 62 -3.24 -1.54 -12.34
CA SER A 62 -3.30 -2.12 -13.68
C SER A 62 -3.37 -3.65 -13.60
N LEU A 63 -4.05 -4.28 -14.56
CA LEU A 63 -4.01 -5.74 -14.72
C LEU A 63 -2.56 -6.23 -14.93
N ASP A 64 -1.74 -5.47 -15.65
CA ASP A 64 -0.33 -5.80 -15.86
C ASP A 64 0.47 -5.81 -14.55
N ASP A 65 0.22 -4.85 -13.67
CA ASP A 65 0.86 -4.77 -12.34
C ASP A 65 0.50 -6.01 -11.50
N LEU A 66 -0.79 -6.39 -11.47
CA LEU A 66 -1.24 -7.63 -10.82
C LEU A 66 -0.59 -8.88 -11.43
N ARG A 67 -0.39 -8.92 -12.76
CA ARG A 67 0.33 -10.02 -13.43
C ARG A 67 1.82 -10.06 -13.07
N ASN A 68 2.43 -8.90 -12.82
CA ASN A 68 3.81 -8.79 -12.35
C ASN A 68 3.96 -9.10 -10.85
N GLY A 69 2.86 -9.35 -10.13
CA GLY A 69 2.84 -9.68 -8.70
C GLY A 69 2.72 -8.46 -7.79
N GLU A 70 2.40 -7.28 -8.33
CA GLU A 70 2.08 -6.09 -7.53
C GLU A 70 0.65 -6.24 -7.00
N ILE A 71 0.52 -6.32 -5.68
CA ILE A 71 -0.77 -6.48 -4.97
C ILE A 71 -1.22 -5.19 -4.30
N ILE A 72 -0.48 -4.09 -4.45
CA ILE A 72 -0.74 -2.85 -3.74
C ILE A 72 -1.45 -1.86 -4.66
N ALA A 73 -2.75 -1.66 -4.42
CA ALA A 73 -3.52 -0.62 -5.10
C ALA A 73 -3.29 0.73 -4.43
N ARG A 74 -3.12 1.77 -5.25
CA ARG A 74 -2.80 3.12 -4.78
C ARG A 74 -3.93 4.08 -5.11
N CYS A 75 -4.13 5.05 -4.23
CA CYS A 75 -5.09 6.12 -4.40
C CYS A 75 -4.35 7.39 -4.83
N PRO A 76 -4.76 8.08 -5.91
CA PRO A 76 -4.06 9.27 -6.37
C PRO A 76 -4.28 10.49 -5.46
N SER A 77 -5.39 10.54 -4.73
CA SER A 77 -5.72 11.64 -3.80
C SER A 77 -5.35 11.37 -2.35
N CYS A 78 -5.06 10.12 -1.99
CA CYS A 78 -4.81 9.73 -0.62
C CYS A 78 -3.59 8.82 -0.53
N SER A 79 -2.81 8.93 0.54
CA SER A 79 -1.67 8.04 0.78
C SER A 79 -2.10 6.67 1.35
N LEU A 80 -3.38 6.32 1.25
CA LEU A 80 -3.86 5.00 1.65
C LEU A 80 -3.48 3.98 0.59
N LEU A 81 -3.30 2.76 1.04
CA LEU A 81 -2.93 1.62 0.22
C LEU A 81 -3.79 0.45 0.64
N ILE A 82 -4.28 -0.32 -0.32
CA ILE A 82 -5.03 -1.55 -0.05
C ILE A 82 -4.31 -2.72 -0.69
N ARG A 83 -4.39 -3.88 -0.07
CA ARG A 83 -3.87 -5.12 -0.64
C ARG A 83 -4.96 -5.82 -1.41
N ILE A 84 -4.62 -6.29 -2.59
CA ILE A 84 -5.51 -7.07 -3.44
C ILE A 84 -5.20 -8.54 -3.22
N VAL A 85 -6.25 -9.30 -2.91
CA VAL A 85 -6.19 -10.77 -2.83
C VAL A 85 -6.80 -11.32 -4.11
N TYR A 86 -6.06 -12.18 -4.81
CA TYR A 86 -6.49 -12.80 -6.06
C TYR A 86 -5.95 -14.22 -6.19
N GLU A 87 -6.63 -15.06 -6.99
CA GLU A 87 -6.14 -16.37 -7.40
C GLU A 87 -5.54 -16.32 -8.82
N SER A 88 -4.69 -17.29 -9.16
CA SER A 88 -4.03 -17.29 -10.49
C SER A 88 -5.00 -17.55 -11.65
N ASP A 89 -6.15 -18.16 -11.38
CA ASP A 89 -7.22 -18.43 -12.36
C ASP A 89 -8.04 -17.16 -12.66
N ASP A 90 -8.28 -16.38 -11.61
CA ASP A 90 -9.02 -15.13 -11.61
C ASP A 90 -8.43 -14.12 -12.63
N LEU A 91 -7.09 -14.00 -12.69
CA LEU A 91 -6.43 -13.12 -13.67
C LEU A 91 -6.60 -13.57 -15.14
N GLN A 92 -6.81 -14.87 -15.40
CA GLN A 92 -6.98 -15.38 -16.76
C GLN A 92 -8.36 -15.03 -17.33
N ALA A 93 -9.35 -14.80 -16.48
CA ALA A 93 -10.70 -14.46 -16.90
C ALA A 93 -10.82 -13.04 -17.52
N TYR A 94 -9.86 -12.15 -17.25
CA TYR A 94 -9.85 -10.75 -17.70
C TYR A 94 -8.89 -10.49 -18.88
N GLU A 95 -8.49 -11.56 -19.58
CA GLU A 95 -7.59 -11.50 -20.75
C GLU A 95 -8.22 -10.93 -22.03
#